data_AF-A0A5K1EB50-F1
#
_entry.id   AF-A0A5K1EB50-F1
#
_cell.length_a   1.000
_cell.length_b   1.000
_cell.length_c   1.000
_cell.angle_alpha   90.00
_cell.angle_beta   90.00
_cell.angle_gamma   90.00
#
_symmetry.space_group_name_H-M   'P 1'
#
loop_
_entity.id
_entity.type
_entity.pdbx_description
1 polymer ?
#
loop_
_entity_poly.entity_id
_entity_poly.type
_entity_poly.pdbx_seq_one_letter_code
_entity_poly.pdbx_strand_id
1 'polypeptide(L)' 'ANNEEYPNTTVGFVHADDVVACHLRAMEEKSASGRFICSSSVFHWSEVVSMLKARYPHYPIAN' A
#
# COMPACT_ATOMS: atom_id res chain seq x y z
N ALA A 1 -11.07 -25.33 -10.99
CA ALA A 1 -11.00 -23.85 -11.02
C ALA A 1 -10.58 -23.43 -9.62
N ASN A 2 -9.31 -23.10 -9.44
CA ASN A 2 -8.78 -22.81 -8.12
C ASN A 2 -9.39 -21.49 -7.66
N ASN A 3 -10.20 -21.54 -6.60
CA ASN A 3 -10.80 -20.37 -5.98
C ASN A 3 -9.69 -19.66 -5.17
N GLU A 4 -8.75 -19.04 -5.89
CA GLU A 4 -7.71 -18.22 -5.27
C GLU A 4 -8.39 -16.96 -4.76
N GLU A 5 -8.67 -16.95 -3.46
CA GLU A 5 -9.29 -15.84 -2.73
C GLU A 5 -8.18 -15.02 -2.09
N TYR A 6 -8.24 -13.69 -2.19
CA TYR A 6 -7.29 -12.84 -1.48
C TYR A 6 -7.41 -13.04 0.04
N PRO A 7 -6.33 -12.83 0.80
CA PRO A 7 -6.40 -12.98 2.25
C PRO A 7 -7.33 -11.93 2.88
N ASN A 8 -8.15 -12.36 3.85
CA ASN A 8 -8.95 -11.47 4.70
C ASN A 8 -8.04 -10.72 5.68
N THR A 9 -7.34 -9.71 5.16
CA THR A 9 -6.39 -8.91 5.91
C THR A 9 -6.35 -7.49 5.37
N THR A 10 -5.95 -6.58 6.25
CA THR A 10 -5.86 -5.15 5.97
C THR A 10 -4.41 -4.74 6.11
N VAL A 11 -3.88 -4.05 5.10
CA VAL A 11 -2.46 -3.69 5.00
C VAL A 11 -2.31 -2.19 4.79
N GLY A 12 -1.27 -1.59 5.39
CA GLY A 12 -0.89 -0.21 5.13
C GLY A 12 -0.11 -0.08 3.82
N PHE A 13 -0.51 0.86 2.99
CA PHE A 13 0.13 1.18 1.72
C PHE A 13 0.72 2.60 1.77
N VAL A 14 1.87 2.76 1.12
CA VAL A 14 2.53 4.04 0.89
C VAL A 14 3.18 4.01 -0.48
N HIS A 15 3.19 5.14 -1.17
CA HIS A 15 3.87 5.24 -2.45
C HIS A 15 5.39 5.18 -2.26
N ALA A 16 6.12 4.55 -3.19
CA ALA A 16 7.57 4.39 -3.06
C ALA A 16 8.30 5.74 -2.98
N ASP A 17 7.87 6.74 -3.76
CA ASP A 17 8.46 8.08 -3.71
C ASP A 17 8.26 8.76 -2.36
N ASP A 18 7.12 8.52 -1.70
CA ASP A 18 6.86 9.07 -0.36
C ASP A 18 7.76 8.40 0.69
N VAL A 19 8.09 7.12 0.50
CA VAL A 19 9.09 6.43 1.34
C VAL A 19 10.46 7.06 1.17
N VAL A 20 10.89 7.31 -0.07
CA VAL A 20 12.17 7.97 -0.36
C VAL A 20 12.21 9.38 0.24
N ALA A 21 11.14 10.16 0.03
CA ALA A 21 11.02 11.50 0.59
C ALA A 21 11.05 11.47 2.12
N CYS A 22 10.34 10.53 2.76
CA CYS A 22 10.35 10.36 4.21
C CYS A 22 11.77 10.08 4.74
N HIS A 23 12.53 9.21 4.07
CA HIS A 23 13.91 8.92 4.45
C HIS A 23 14.83 10.14 4.26
N LEU A 24 14.73 10.85 3.13
CA LEU A 24 15.51 12.08 2.90
C LEU A 24 15.25 13.10 4.01
N ARG A 25 13.98 13.35 4.34
CA ARG A 25 13.61 14.29 5.42
C ARG A 25 14.13 13.86 6.78
N ALA A 26 14.05 12.56 7.10
CA ALA A 26 14.58 12.04 8.36
C ALA A 26 16.11 12.17 8.46
N MET A 27 16.84 12.12 7.33
CA MET A 27 18.30 12.31 7.30
C MET A 27 18.71 13.78 7.34
N GLU A 28 17.91 14.68 6.74
CA GLU A 28 18.22 16.11 6.67
C GLU A 28 17.85 16.89 7.94
N GLU A 29 16.79 16.49 8.63
CA GLU A 29 16.31 17.19 9.83
C GLU A 29 17.15 16.84 11.05
N LYS A 30 17.89 17.83 11.57
CA LYS A 30 18.85 17.65 12.68
C LYS A 30 18.18 17.21 13.97
N SER A 31 16.90 17.54 14.17
CA SER A 31 16.14 17.12 15.36
C SER A 31 15.46 15.75 15.20
N ALA A 32 15.47 15.16 14.00
CA ALA A 32 14.82 13.88 13.77
C ALA A 32 15.50 12.78 14.59
N SER A 33 14.71 12.04 15.37
CA SER A 33 15.20 10.93 16.18
C SER A 33 14.09 9.91 16.43
N GLY A 34 14.48 8.68 16.75
CA GLY A 34 13.54 7.59 17.03
C GLY A 34 13.00 6.91 15.78
N ARG A 35 11.72 6.54 15.79
CA ARG A 35 11.07 5.75 14.75
C ARG A 35 9.91 6.53 14.11
N PHE A 36 9.82 6.49 12.79
CA PHE A 36 8.75 7.12 12.02
C PHE A 36 7.89 6.04 11.36
N ILE A 37 6.57 6.21 11.41
CA ILE A 37 5.63 5.40 10.64
C ILE A 37 5.51 6.04 9.25
N CYS A 38 5.97 5.31 8.22
CA CYS A 38 5.82 5.71 6.83
C CYS A 38 4.72 4.85 6.19
N SER A 39 3.46 5.24 6.42
CA SER A 39 2.27 4.59 5.87
C SER A 39 1.23 5.65 5.55
N SER A 40 0.57 5.58 4.39
CA SER A 40 -0.43 6.56 3.98
C SER A 40 -1.84 6.10 4.33
N SER A 41 -2.32 5.05 3.67
CA SER A 41 -3.69 4.57 3.80
C SER A 41 -3.70 3.06 3.99
N VAL A 42 -4.66 2.59 4.76
CA VAL A 42 -4.80 1.18 5.13
C VAL A 42 -6.01 0.64 4.38
N PHE A 43 -5.84 -0.44 3.63
CA PHE A 43 -6.89 -1.03 2.79
C PHE A 43 -7.04 -2.51 3.07
N HIS A 44 -8.28 -2.98 3.08
CA HIS A 44 -8.56 -4.41 2.97
C HIS A 44 -8.35 -4.86 1.52
N TRP A 45 -7.94 -6.12 1.30
CA TRP A 45 -7.69 -6.62 -0.05
C TRP A 45 -8.91 -6.56 -0.98
N SER A 46 -10.13 -6.66 -0.45
CA SER A 46 -11.34 -6.48 -1.25
C SER A 46 -11.44 -5.09 -1.89
N GLU A 47 -10.99 -4.05 -1.19
CA GLU A 47 -10.96 -2.68 -1.69
C GLU A 47 -9.91 -2.55 -2.80
N VAL A 48 -8.71 -3.10 -2.58
CA VAL A 48 -7.63 -3.12 -3.58
C VAL A 48 -8.08 -3.84 -4.85
N VAL A 49 -8.68 -5.02 -4.72
CA VAL A 49 -9.20 -5.79 -5.86
C VAL A 49 -10.32 -5.06 -6.59
N SER A 50 -11.23 -4.40 -5.86
CA SER A 50 -12.28 -3.57 -6.46
C SER A 50 -11.69 -2.44 -7.31
N MET A 51 -10.70 -1.71 -6.78
CA MET A 51 -10.00 -0.65 -7.52
C MET A 51 -9.27 -1.19 -8.75
N LEU A 52 -8.59 -2.33 -8.62
CA LEU A 52 -7.86 -2.95 -9.74
C LEU A 52 -8.82 -3.39 -10.85
N LYS A 53 -9.97 -4.00 -10.50
CA LYS A 53 -11.01 -4.39 -11.47
C LYS A 53 -11.61 -3.19 -12.19
N ALA A 54 -11.87 -2.10 -11.47
CA ALA A 54 -12.36 -0.86 -12.07
C ALA A 54 -11.34 -0.23 -13.04
N ARG A 55 -10.05 -0.28 -12.71
CA ARG A 55 -8.98 0.30 -13.54
C ARG A 55 -8.56 -0.60 -14.71
N TYR A 56 -8.61 -1.91 -14.54
CA TYR A 56 -8.11 -2.91 -15.49
C TYR A 56 -9.16 -3.99 -15.80
N PRO A 57 -10.30 -3.62 -16.41
CA PRO A 57 -11.46 -4.51 -16.53
C PRO A 57 -11.23 -5.74 -17.41
N HIS A 58 -10.19 -5.74 -18.24
CA HIS A 58 -9.88 -6.85 -19.15
C HIS A 58 -8.97 -7.91 -18.52
N TYR A 59 -8.41 -7.67 -17.33
CA TYR A 59 -7.55 -8.63 -16.65
C TYR A 59 -8.37 -9.60 -15.78
N PRO A 60 -8.01 -10.90 -15.76
CA PRO A 60 -8.68 -11.88 -14.90
C PRO A 60 -8.20 -11.73 -13.45
N ILE A 61 -8.67 -10.67 -12.78
CA ILE A 61 -8.33 -10.41 -11.38
C ILE A 61 -9.24 -11.27 -10.49
N ALA A 62 -8.62 -12.11 -9.64
CA ALA A 62 -9.32 -13.00 -8.74
C ALA A 62 -10.14 -12.25 -7.67
N ASN A 63 -11.01 -12.98 -6.98
CA ASN A 63 -11.75 -12.47 -5.82
C ASN A 63 -11.00 -12.80 -4.53
#